data_AF-A0A1G2HFD2-F1
#
_entry.id   AF-A0A1G2HFD2-F1
#
_cell.length_a   1.000
_cell.length_b   1.000
_cell.length_c   1.000
_cell.angle_alpha   90.00
_cell.angle_beta   90.00
_cell.angle_gamma   90.00
#
_symmetry.space_group_name_H-M   'P 1'
#
loop_
_entity.id
_entity.type
_entity.pdbx_description
1 polymer ?
#
loop_
_entity_poly.entity_id
_entity_poly.type
_entity_poly.pdbx_seq_one_letter_code
_entity_poly.pdbx_strand_id
1 'polypeptide(L)'
;MISGIFNKVAKFFTEFATRFPLLFAKNSQKIFWAGMVLVLLAGGLIFYSKTYLPMNTEYEVFVTVRRVNQGLLDKIFQYVMDRRDVNGPFPTENPFEP
;
A
#
# COMPACT_ATOMS: atom_id res chain seq x y z
N MET A 1 28.86 -13.92 -33.04
CA MET A 1 27.80 -14.70 -32.37
C MET A 1 26.52 -13.91 -32.09
N ILE A 2 26.59 -12.62 -31.69
CA ILE A 2 25.43 -11.78 -31.33
C ILE A 2 24.49 -11.49 -32.53
N SER A 3 25.03 -11.33 -33.74
CA SER A 3 24.22 -11.05 -34.96
C SER A 3 23.27 -12.18 -35.36
N GLY A 4 23.62 -13.44 -35.07
CA GLY A 4 22.79 -14.61 -35.39
C GLY A 4 21.56 -14.76 -34.48
N ILE A 5 21.67 -14.32 -33.23
CA ILE A 5 20.55 -14.32 -32.27
C ILE A 5 19.56 -13.22 -32.64
N PHE A 6 20.05 -12.01 -32.95
CA PHE A 6 19.21 -10.89 -33.37
C PHE A 6 18.41 -11.20 -34.62
N ASN A 7 19.03 -11.85 -35.62
CA ASN A 7 18.32 -12.28 -36.83
C ASN A 7 17.26 -13.34 -36.55
N LYS A 8 17.47 -14.26 -35.59
CA LYS A 8 16.44 -15.22 -35.18
C LYS A 8 15.27 -14.56 -34.44
N VAL A 9 15.56 -13.63 -33.54
CA VAL A 9 14.53 -12.87 -32.81
C VAL A 9 13.72 -12.01 -33.78
N ALA A 10 14.38 -11.31 -34.70
CA ALA A 10 13.71 -10.51 -35.72
C ALA A 10 12.80 -11.36 -36.61
N LYS A 11 13.25 -12.55 -37.05
CA LYS A 11 12.44 -13.49 -37.83
C LYS A 11 11.23 -14.01 -37.05
N PHE A 12 11.40 -14.27 -35.76
CA PHE A 12 10.31 -14.69 -34.88
C PHE A 12 9.27 -13.57 -34.71
N PHE A 13 9.71 -12.33 -34.53
CA PHE A 13 8.80 -11.18 -34.43
C PHE A 13 8.06 -10.90 -35.74
N THR A 14 8.70 -11.04 -36.90
CA THR A 14 8.03 -10.84 -38.19
C THR A 14 7.05 -11.96 -38.51
N GLU A 15 7.39 -13.22 -38.22
CA GLU A 15 6.47 -14.36 -38.33
C GLU A 15 5.31 -14.27 -37.33
N PHE A 16 5.58 -13.80 -36.11
CA PHE A 16 4.54 -13.52 -35.12
C PHE A 16 3.64 -12.39 -35.59
N ALA A 17 4.19 -11.25 -36.02
CA ALA A 17 3.42 -10.08 -36.44
C ALA A 17 2.54 -10.36 -37.66
N THR A 18 2.99 -11.20 -38.58
CA THR A 18 2.20 -11.62 -39.77
C THR A 18 1.08 -12.60 -39.40
N ARG A 19 1.29 -13.47 -38.39
CA ARG A 19 0.27 -14.41 -37.90
C ARG A 19 -0.64 -13.83 -36.83
N PHE A 20 -0.21 -12.75 -36.18
CA PHE A 20 -0.91 -12.06 -35.10
C PHE A 20 -2.32 -11.63 -35.50
N PRO A 21 -2.57 -10.94 -36.65
CA PRO A 21 -3.92 -10.58 -37.05
C PRO A 21 -4.83 -11.81 -37.30
N LEU A 22 -4.27 -12.92 -37.79
CA LEU A 22 -5.02 -14.16 -38.04
C LEU A 22 -5.39 -14.88 -36.73
N LEU A 23 -4.48 -14.88 -35.75
CA LEU A 23 -4.72 -15.37 -34.40
C LEU A 23 -5.73 -14.48 -33.65
N PHE A 24 -5.66 -13.17 -33.85
CA PHE A 24 -6.62 -12.22 -33.30
C PHE A 24 -8.01 -12.40 -33.91
N ALA A 25 -8.13 -12.62 -35.22
CA ALA A 25 -9.42 -12.81 -35.86
C ALA A 25 -10.14 -14.09 -35.37
N LYS A 26 -9.40 -15.18 -35.15
CA LYS A 26 -9.98 -16.47 -34.73
C LYS A 26 -10.25 -16.57 -33.23
N ASN A 27 -9.41 -15.91 -32.41
CA ASN A 27 -9.46 -16.00 -30.94
C ASN A 27 -9.70 -14.64 -30.26
N SER A 28 -10.27 -13.67 -30.98
CA SER A 28 -10.48 -12.28 -30.53
C SER A 28 -11.08 -12.21 -29.13
N GLN A 29 -12.12 -13.00 -28.87
CA GLN A 29 -12.82 -13.03 -27.60
C GLN A 29 -11.91 -13.52 -26.45
N LYS A 30 -11.11 -14.56 -26.68
CA LYS A 30 -10.17 -15.08 -25.66
C LYS A 30 -9.06 -14.09 -25.36
N ILE A 31 -8.56 -13.41 -26.39
CA ILE A 31 -7.51 -12.40 -26.24
C ILE A 31 -8.06 -11.15 -25.53
N PHE A 32 -9.30 -10.76 -25.84
CA PHE A 32 -9.99 -9.68 -25.14
C PHE A 32 -10.14 -10.00 -23.64
N TRP A 33 -10.64 -11.19 -23.29
CA TRP A 33 -10.75 -11.60 -21.89
C TRP A 33 -9.41 -11.68 -21.18
N ALA A 34 -8.38 -12.24 -21.83
CA ALA A 34 -7.02 -12.28 -21.28
C ALA A 34 -6.46 -10.87 -21.05
N GLY A 35 -6.70 -9.94 -21.99
CA GLY A 35 -6.34 -8.53 -21.85
C GLY A 35 -7.06 -7.86 -20.68
N MET A 36 -8.37 -8.08 -20.53
CA MET A 36 -9.12 -7.54 -19.38
C MET A 36 -8.59 -8.06 -18.04
N VAL A 37 -8.28 -9.35 -17.94
CA VAL A 37 -7.71 -9.93 -16.72
C VAL A 37 -6.36 -9.29 -16.40
N LEU A 38 -5.50 -9.08 -17.40
CA LEU A 38 -4.22 -8.39 -17.21
C LEU A 38 -4.40 -6.95 -16.76
N VAL A 39 -5.36 -6.22 -17.33
CA VAL A 39 -5.68 -4.84 -16.92
C VAL A 39 -6.18 -4.81 -15.47
N LEU A 40 -7.05 -5.74 -15.08
CA LEU A 40 -7.52 -5.84 -13.70
C LEU A 40 -6.39 -6.15 -12.71
N LEU A 41 -5.48 -7.07 -13.06
CA LEU A 41 -4.32 -7.39 -12.24
C LEU A 41 -3.36 -6.19 -12.11
N ALA A 42 -3.10 -5.49 -13.23
CA ALA A 42 -2.29 -4.28 -13.22
C ALA A 42 -2.93 -3.16 -12.38
N GLY A 43 -4.23 -2.93 -12.55
CA GLY A 43 -5.01 -1.97 -11.76
C GLY A 43 -4.97 -2.31 -10.26
N GLY A 44 -5.15 -3.58 -9.90
CA GLY A 44 -5.07 -4.05 -8.52
C GLY A 44 -3.69 -3.84 -7.89
N LEU A 45 -2.61 -4.10 -8.63
CA LEU A 45 -1.24 -3.84 -8.17
C LEU A 45 -0.97 -2.34 -7.95
N ILE A 46 -1.45 -1.50 -8.86
CA ILE A 46 -1.32 -0.05 -8.73
C ILE A 46 -2.10 0.44 -7.51
N PHE A 47 -3.35 0.00 -7.34
CA PHE A 47 -4.17 0.34 -6.19
C PHE A 47 -3.53 -0.09 -4.87
N TYR A 48 -3.02 -1.32 -4.80
CA TYR A 48 -2.37 -1.83 -3.61
C TYR A 48 -1.13 -1.00 -3.23
N SER A 49 -0.28 -0.70 -4.21
CA SER A 49 0.97 0.04 -3.98
C SER A 49 0.77 1.52 -3.70
N LYS A 50 -0.20 2.17 -4.36
CA LYS A 50 -0.38 3.62 -4.30
C LYS A 50 -1.41 4.08 -3.29
N THR A 51 -2.36 3.24 -2.92
CA THR A 51 -3.49 3.65 -2.06
C THR A 51 -3.54 2.83 -0.79
N TYR A 52 -3.53 1.50 -0.91
CA TYR A 52 -3.68 0.63 0.25
C TYR A 52 -2.49 0.73 1.22
N LEU A 53 -1.26 0.61 0.72
CA LEU A 53 -0.05 0.67 1.56
C LEU A 53 0.07 1.99 2.32
N PRO A 54 -0.06 3.17 1.68
CA PRO A 54 -0.01 4.45 2.38
C PRO A 54 -1.12 4.60 3.43
N MET A 55 -2.36 4.22 3.08
CA MET A 55 -3.48 4.29 4.04
C MET A 55 -3.26 3.39 5.25
N ASN A 56 -2.72 2.18 5.05
CA ASN A 56 -2.46 1.27 6.15
C ASN A 56 -1.39 1.83 7.11
N THR A 57 -0.34 2.45 6.56
CA THR A 57 0.71 3.10 7.35
C THR A 57 0.16 4.30 8.12
N GLU A 58 -0.63 5.17 7.48
CA GLU A 58 -1.26 6.31 8.14
C GLU A 58 -2.24 5.88 9.23
N TYR A 59 -2.99 4.81 9.00
CA TYR A 59 -3.90 4.23 9.98
C TYR A 59 -3.14 3.70 11.21
N GLU A 60 -2.01 3.01 11.01
CA GLU A 60 -1.18 2.51 12.11
C GLU A 60 -0.61 3.65 12.98
N VAL A 61 -0.17 4.75 12.35
CA VAL A 61 0.26 5.96 13.05
C VAL A 61 -0.89 6.55 13.87
N PHE A 62 -2.08 6.67 13.28
CA PHE A 62 -3.25 7.21 13.97
C PHE A 62 -3.62 6.38 15.20
N VAL A 63 -3.62 5.05 15.07
CA VAL A 63 -3.90 4.12 16.19
C VAL A 63 -2.84 4.24 17.29
N THR A 64 -1.57 4.36 16.90
CA THR A 64 -0.46 4.51 17.85
C THR A 64 -0.56 5.81 18.64
N VAL A 65 -0.78 6.93 17.96
CA VAL A 65 -0.98 8.24 18.60
C VAL A 65 -2.19 8.23 19.52
N ARG A 66 -3.30 7.62 19.09
CA ARG A 66 -4.50 7.47 19.92
C ARG A 66 -4.21 6.70 21.20
N ARG A 67 -3.47 5.59 21.11
CA ARG A 67 -3.10 4.77 22.29
C ARG A 67 -2.20 5.54 23.25
N VAL A 68 -1.22 6.30 22.74
CA VAL A 68 -0.35 7.14 23.58
C VAL A 68 -1.16 8.22 24.29
N ASN A 69 -2.03 8.93 23.57
CA ASN A 69 -2.87 9.97 24.17
C ASN A 69 -3.83 9.41 25.24
N GLN A 70 -4.41 8.23 25.02
CA GLN A 70 -5.23 7.56 26.02
C GLN A 70 -4.40 7.21 27.27
N GLY A 71 -3.20 6.65 27.11
CA GLY A 71 -2.32 6.37 28.24
C GLY A 71 -1.91 7.61 29.04
N LEU A 72 -1.69 8.75 28.37
CA LEU A 72 -1.43 10.03 29.04
C LEU A 72 -2.65 10.52 29.83
N LEU A 73 -3.84 10.45 29.23
CA LEU A 73 -5.08 10.81 29.92
C LEU A 73 -5.32 9.92 31.15
N ASP A 74 -5.10 8.61 31.03
CA ASP A 74 -5.24 7.68 32.15
C ASP A 74 -4.25 7.98 33.29
N LYS A 75 -2.99 8.30 32.97
CA LYS A 75 -1.99 8.74 33.96
C LYS A 75 -2.39 10.05 34.64
N ILE A 76 -2.94 11.01 33.89
CA ILE A 76 -3.47 12.26 34.45
C ILE A 76 -4.63 11.98 35.40
N PHE A 77 -5.59 11.14 34.99
CA PHE A 77 -6.71 10.76 35.86
C PHE A 77 -6.25 10.05 37.13
N GLN A 78 -5.28 9.13 37.04
CA GLN A 78 -4.70 8.48 38.20
C GLN A 78 -4.00 9.50 39.12
N TYR A 79 -3.16 10.38 38.58
CA TYR A 79 -2.49 11.42 39.36
C TYR A 79 -3.48 12.32 40.12
N VAL A 80 -4.56 12.76 39.45
CA VAL A 80 -5.61 13.58 40.07
C VAL A 80 -6.35 12.80 41.17
N MET A 81 -6.68 11.53 40.91
CA MET A 81 -7.36 10.66 41.89
C MET A 81 -6.48 10.33 43.09
N ASP A 82 -5.18 10.08 42.88
CA ASP A 82 -4.21 9.80 43.95
C ASP A 82 -3.97 11.03 44.82
N ARG A 83 -3.96 12.22 44.22
CA ARG A 83 -3.78 13.47 44.98
C ARG A 83 -5.03 13.90 45.76
N ARG A 84 -6.23 13.40 45.43
CA ARG A 84 -7.54 13.65 46.09
C ARG A 84 -7.89 15.11 46.45
N ASP A 85 -7.04 16.07 46.11
CA ASP A 85 -7.13 17.45 46.56
C ASP A 85 -6.77 18.34 45.37
N VAL A 86 -7.81 18.83 44.69
CA VAL A 86 -7.70 19.76 43.56
C VAL A 86 -7.19 21.15 44.01
N ASN A 87 -6.90 21.32 45.31
CA ASN A 87 -6.47 22.57 45.94
C ASN A 87 -4.99 22.57 46.38
N GLY A 88 -4.21 21.52 46.10
CA GLY A 88 -2.78 21.47 46.38
C GLY A 88 -1.95 22.35 45.44
N PRO A 89 -0.74 22.80 45.85
CA PRO A 89 0.12 23.61 44.99
C PRO A 89 0.43 22.88 43.68
N PHE A 90 0.42 23.61 42.56
CA PHE A 90 0.75 23.08 41.24
C PHE A 90 2.12 22.37 41.30
N PRO A 91 2.24 21.15 40.73
CA PRO A 91 3.52 20.46 40.68
C PRO A 91 4.54 21.31 39.93
N THR A 92 5.69 21.56 40.57
CA THR A 92 6.82 22.32 40.01
C THR A 92 7.69 21.49 39.06
N GLU A 93 7.46 20.18 39.01
CA GLU A 93 8.16 19.23 38.13
C GLU A 93 7.13 18.46 37.30
N ASN A 94 7.46 18.15 36.04
CA ASN A 94 6.55 17.46 35.11
C ASN A 94 6.43 15.97 35.49
N PRO A 95 5.28 15.49 35.99
CA PRO A 95 5.13 14.10 36.42
C PRO A 95 4.98 13.12 35.24
N PHE A 96 5.02 13.61 34.01
CA PHE A 96 4.84 12.82 32.78
C PHE A 96 6.07 12.84 31.85
N GLU A 97 7.24 13.28 32.34
CA GLU A 97 8.51 13.08 31.62
C GLU A 97 8.87 11.58 31.54
N PRO A 98 9.48 11.14 30.44
CA PRO A 98 9.88 9.74 30.23
C PRO A 98 11.03 9.28 31.13
#